data_AF-A0A1Y5JRN3-F1
#
_entry.id   AF-A0A1Y5JRN3-F1
#
_cell.length_a   1.000
_cell.length_b   1.000
_cell.length_c   1.000
_cell.angle_alpha   90.00
_cell.angle_beta   90.00
_cell.angle_gamma   90.00
#
_symmetry.space_group_name_H-M   'P 1'
#
loop_
_entity.id
_entity.type
_entity.pdbx_description
1 polymer ?
#
loop_
_entity_poly.entity_id
_entity_poly.type
_entity_poly.pdbx_seq_one_letter_code
_entity_poly.pdbx_strand_id
1 'polypeptide(L)'
;MEQLDYCKLEDVEIEFRLFKPIAKTSPKVDSIKINLHHAISTDPSIDASNQDPINNYKFDMMVTGFSESQNFVNCWHLDCDRFYDDDGKVIEMTGVQKFTHPLYHFQFGGDKMGIQNSGEILLLAAPRIPHPPMDIFLSIHFILKNFYSAKETAYSFIQDLYSDDDYKLIIDRAKQRMWAPYFKGLSSDDNKHQDFNMSKLFPLAVHD
;
A
#
# COMPACT_ATOMS: atom_id res chain seq x y z
N MET A 1 26.33 -7.35 14.31
CA MET A 1 25.54 -6.49 13.40
C MET A 1 24.70 -7.42 12.57
N GLU A 2 23.42 -7.56 12.91
CA GLU A 2 22.47 -8.10 11.93
C GLU A 2 22.49 -7.16 10.74
N GLN A 3 22.67 -7.73 9.56
CA GLN A 3 22.77 -7.00 8.30
C GLN A 3 21.42 -6.31 8.09
N LEU A 4 21.38 -4.97 8.24
CA LEU A 4 20.20 -4.16 7.89
C LEU A 4 19.81 -4.55 6.46
N ASP A 5 18.59 -5.07 6.32
CA ASP A 5 18.09 -5.65 5.08
C ASP A 5 17.78 -4.49 4.12
N TYR A 6 18.83 -3.99 3.46
CA TYR A 6 18.76 -2.92 2.48
C TYR A 6 17.89 -3.34 1.31
N CYS A 7 16.85 -2.55 1.04
CA CYS A 7 15.98 -2.74 -0.11
C CYS A 7 16.13 -1.54 -1.05
N LYS A 8 16.35 -1.82 -2.33
CA LYS A 8 16.21 -0.83 -3.41
C LYS A 8 15.53 -1.49 -4.61
N LEU A 9 14.31 -1.05 -4.87
CA LEU A 9 13.49 -1.43 -6.00
C LEU A 9 13.07 -0.12 -6.68
N GLU A 10 13.70 0.21 -7.81
CA GLU A 10 13.59 1.53 -8.43
C GLU A 10 12.21 1.80 -9.03
N ASP A 11 11.66 0.85 -9.79
CA ASP A 11 10.27 0.85 -10.26
C ASP A 11 9.99 -0.56 -10.81
N VAL A 12 8.88 -1.17 -10.40
CA VAL A 12 8.39 -2.42 -10.98
C VAL A 12 6.93 -2.28 -11.32
N GLU A 13 6.56 -2.78 -12.51
CA GLU A 13 5.19 -2.92 -12.93
C GLU A 13 4.84 -4.40 -13.05
N ILE A 14 3.77 -4.82 -12.36
CA ILE A 14 3.24 -6.18 -12.43
C ILE A 14 1.78 -6.12 -12.86
N GLU A 15 1.47 -6.85 -13.93
CA GLU A 15 0.11 -7.01 -14.43
C GLU A 15 -0.50 -8.32 -13.93
N PHE A 16 -1.70 -8.22 -13.35
CA PHE A 16 -2.53 -9.35 -12.96
C PHE A 16 -3.79 -9.37 -13.84
N ARG A 17 -4.13 -10.54 -14.37
CA ARG A 17 -5.33 -10.74 -15.18
C ARG A 17 -6.29 -11.68 -14.48
N LEU A 18 -7.55 -11.25 -14.40
CA LEU A 18 -8.68 -12.01 -13.92
C LEU A 18 -9.70 -12.09 -15.05
N PHE A 19 -9.85 -13.27 -15.65
CA PHE A 19 -10.76 -13.49 -16.78
C PHE A 19 -12.22 -13.69 -16.36
N LYS A 20 -12.57 -13.22 -15.15
CA LYS A 20 -13.91 -13.30 -14.57
C LYS A 20 -14.20 -12.02 -13.77
N PRO A 21 -15.48 -11.64 -13.60
CA PRO A 21 -15.87 -10.60 -12.67
C PRO A 21 -15.50 -10.94 -11.23
N ILE A 22 -15.26 -9.90 -10.44
CA ILE A 22 -15.23 -10.00 -8.98
C ILE A 22 -16.65 -9.82 -8.44
N ALA A 23 -16.97 -10.53 -7.35
CA ALA A 23 -18.27 -10.42 -6.73
C ALA A 23 -18.54 -8.98 -6.27
N LYS A 24 -19.79 -8.52 -6.43
CA LYS A 24 -20.25 -7.18 -6.00
C LYS A 24 -19.57 -6.00 -6.72
N THR A 25 -18.90 -6.22 -7.85
CA THR A 25 -18.49 -5.12 -8.73
C THR A 25 -19.72 -4.47 -9.35
N SER A 26 -19.81 -3.14 -9.26
CA SER A 26 -20.82 -2.33 -9.91
C SER A 26 -20.15 -1.12 -10.55
N PRO A 27 -20.35 -0.85 -11.85
CA PRO A 27 -21.14 -1.67 -12.79
C PRO A 27 -20.53 -3.06 -13.03
N LYS A 28 -21.33 -4.01 -13.53
CA LYS A 28 -20.84 -5.36 -13.85
C LYS A 28 -19.84 -5.29 -15.00
N VAL A 29 -18.80 -6.10 -14.90
CA VAL A 29 -17.70 -6.22 -15.88
C VAL A 29 -17.45 -7.69 -16.20
N ASP A 30 -16.89 -7.97 -17.36
CA ASP A 30 -16.65 -9.35 -17.83
C ASP A 30 -15.28 -9.87 -17.38
N SER A 31 -14.29 -8.96 -17.31
CA SER A 31 -12.93 -9.28 -16.87
C SER A 31 -12.27 -8.09 -16.19
N ILE A 32 -11.19 -8.37 -15.46
CA ILE A 32 -10.44 -7.37 -14.70
C ILE A 32 -8.95 -7.51 -14.99
N LYS A 33 -8.28 -6.37 -15.15
CA LYS A 33 -6.83 -6.24 -15.11
C LYS A 33 -6.46 -5.40 -13.90
N ILE A 34 -5.40 -5.78 -13.20
CA ILE A 34 -4.79 -4.98 -12.13
C ILE A 34 -3.35 -4.70 -12.52
N ASN A 35 -2.98 -3.43 -12.61
CA ASN A 35 -1.60 -2.98 -12.78
C ASN A 35 -1.11 -2.47 -11.44
N LEU A 36 -0.11 -3.15 -10.87
CA LEU A 36 0.61 -2.73 -9.67
C LEU A 36 1.90 -2.04 -10.10
N HIS A 37 2.08 -0.77 -9.74
CA HIS A 37 3.37 -0.08 -9.82
C HIS A 37 3.93 0.05 -8.41
N HIS A 38 5.16 -0.41 -8.21
CA HIS A 38 5.79 -0.38 -6.90
C HIS A 38 7.23 0.13 -6.99
N ALA A 39 7.61 0.98 -6.06
CA ALA A 39 8.99 1.35 -5.83
C ALA A 39 9.22 1.50 -4.33
N ILE A 40 10.37 1.05 -3.86
CA ILE A 40 10.76 1.21 -2.47
C ILE A 40 12.26 1.29 -2.36
N SER A 41 12.75 2.24 -1.57
CA SER A 41 14.14 2.22 -1.11
C SER A 41 14.25 2.53 0.37
N THR A 42 15.23 1.91 0.99
CA THR A 42 15.60 2.12 2.39
C THR A 42 16.98 2.75 2.50
N ASP A 43 17.17 3.66 3.44
CA ASP A 43 18.49 4.18 3.79
C ASP A 43 19.17 3.24 4.80
N PRO A 44 20.30 2.59 4.43
CA PRO A 44 21.00 1.66 5.32
C PRO A 44 21.71 2.35 6.49
N SER A 45 21.80 3.68 6.51
CA SER A 45 22.36 4.45 7.62
C SER A 45 21.36 4.69 8.75
N ILE A 46 20.07 4.45 8.51
CA ILE A 46 18.99 4.63 9.49
C ILE A 46 18.81 3.36 10.31
N ASP A 47 18.80 3.51 11.65
CA ASP A 47 18.45 2.43 12.56
C ASP A 47 16.93 2.23 12.61
N ALA A 48 16.46 1.16 11.98
CA ALA A 48 15.04 0.79 11.88
C ALA A 48 14.34 0.55 13.22
N SER A 49 15.08 0.41 14.32
CA SER A 49 14.48 0.32 15.66
C SER A 49 14.06 1.68 16.22
N ASN A 50 14.63 2.76 15.68
CA ASN A 50 14.45 4.14 16.15
C ASN A 50 13.67 5.00 15.14
N GLN A 51 13.90 4.80 13.85
CA GLN A 51 13.33 5.62 12.77
C GLN A 51 12.99 4.75 11.57
N ASP A 52 11.97 5.11 10.80
CA ASP A 52 11.56 4.32 9.64
C ASP A 52 12.57 4.54 8.50
N PRO A 53 13.30 3.49 8.05
CA PRO A 53 14.39 3.62 7.10
C PRO A 53 13.91 3.86 5.65
N ILE A 54 12.62 3.76 5.36
CA ILE A 54 12.08 3.95 4.00
C ILE A 54 12.23 5.42 3.59
N ASN A 55 12.94 5.70 2.49
CA ASN A 55 13.15 7.06 1.99
C ASN A 55 12.51 7.34 0.62
N ASN A 56 12.18 6.31 -0.14
CA ASN A 56 11.32 6.40 -1.31
C ASN A 56 10.29 5.29 -1.24
N TYR A 57 9.04 5.62 -1.56
CA TYR A 57 7.94 4.68 -1.49
C TYR A 57 6.88 5.04 -2.53
N LYS A 58 6.46 4.03 -3.30
CA LYS A 58 5.38 4.12 -4.27
C LYS A 58 4.63 2.80 -4.28
N PHE A 59 3.33 2.88 -4.11
CA PHE A 59 2.40 1.80 -4.38
C PHE A 59 1.23 2.42 -5.12
N ASP A 60 1.10 2.10 -6.41
CA ASP A 60 -0.08 2.44 -7.20
C ASP A 60 -0.74 1.15 -7.68
N MET A 61 -2.01 0.99 -7.38
CA MET A 61 -2.83 -0.11 -7.88
C MET A 61 -3.94 0.46 -8.76
N MET A 62 -3.84 0.19 -10.07
CA MET A 62 -4.89 0.53 -11.03
C MET A 62 -5.66 -0.73 -11.41
N VAL A 63 -6.95 -0.74 -11.12
CA VAL A 63 -7.89 -1.78 -11.51
C VAL A 63 -8.68 -1.30 -12.72
N THR A 64 -8.62 -2.05 -13.82
CA THR A 64 -9.42 -1.82 -15.02
C THR A 64 -10.41 -2.97 -15.18
N GLY A 65 -11.71 -2.65 -15.10
CA GLY A 65 -12.79 -3.57 -15.44
C GLY A 65 -13.22 -3.36 -16.89
N PHE A 66 -13.31 -4.45 -17.65
CA PHE A 66 -13.71 -4.43 -19.06
C PHE A 66 -15.15 -4.91 -19.20
N SER A 67 -15.99 -4.15 -19.89
CA SER A 67 -17.28 -4.61 -20.41
C SER A 67 -17.32 -4.47 -21.93
N GLU A 68 -18.35 -5.03 -22.57
CA GLU A 68 -18.58 -4.87 -24.02
C GLU A 68 -18.67 -3.40 -24.46
N SER A 69 -19.16 -2.51 -23.59
CA SER A 69 -19.49 -1.12 -23.93
C SER A 69 -18.41 -0.11 -23.57
N GLN A 70 -17.72 -0.30 -22.44
CA GLN A 70 -16.68 0.62 -21.97
C GLN A 70 -15.79 -0.01 -20.90
N ASN A 71 -14.70 0.68 -20.57
CA ASN A 71 -13.83 0.32 -19.47
C ASN A 71 -14.12 1.18 -18.24
N PHE A 72 -14.00 0.57 -17.07
CA PHE A 72 -14.13 1.23 -15.77
C PHE A 72 -12.81 1.17 -15.04
N VAL A 73 -12.39 2.29 -14.46
CA VAL A 73 -11.09 2.41 -13.78
C VAL A 73 -11.31 2.74 -12.32
N ASN A 74 -10.49 2.13 -11.47
CA ASN A 74 -10.41 2.38 -10.04
C ASN A 74 -8.92 2.41 -9.65
N CYS A 75 -8.49 3.43 -8.91
CA CYS A 75 -7.09 3.61 -8.52
C CYS A 75 -6.95 3.76 -7.01
N TRP A 76 -5.94 3.10 -6.46
CA TRP A 76 -5.53 3.21 -5.06
C TRP A 76 -4.04 3.49 -4.96
N HIS A 77 -3.71 4.41 -4.06
CA HIS A 77 -2.34 4.70 -3.68
C HIS A 77 -2.15 4.33 -2.22
N LEU A 78 -1.03 3.70 -1.88
CA LEU A 78 -0.57 3.61 -0.50
C LEU A 78 0.63 4.54 -0.41
N ASP A 79 0.45 5.66 0.29
CA ASP A 79 1.43 6.73 0.36
C ASP A 79 2.16 6.73 1.70
N CYS A 80 3.34 7.33 1.71
CA CYS A 80 4.12 7.62 2.91
C CYS A 80 4.30 9.13 3.02
N ASP A 81 3.49 9.79 3.85
CA ASP A 81 3.56 11.24 4.03
C ASP A 81 4.74 11.61 4.93
N ARG A 82 5.85 12.01 4.30
CA ARG A 82 7.03 12.59 4.95
C ARG A 82 7.16 14.05 4.53
N PHE A 83 7.61 14.89 5.46
CA PHE A 83 7.95 16.29 5.17
C PHE A 83 9.39 16.36 4.75
N TYR A 84 9.66 17.15 3.71
CA TYR A 84 11.00 17.38 3.20
C TYR A 84 11.33 18.87 3.27
N ASP A 85 12.57 19.22 3.59
CA ASP A 85 13.07 20.58 3.37
C ASP A 85 13.32 20.84 1.87
N ASP A 86 13.73 22.08 1.55
CA ASP A 86 14.07 22.50 0.18
C ASP A 86 15.22 21.67 -0.44
N ASP A 87 16.03 21.00 0.40
CA ASP A 87 17.13 20.11 0.01
C ASP A 87 16.70 18.63 -0.11
N GLY A 88 15.41 18.32 0.08
CA GLY A 88 14.86 16.98 -0.02
C GLY A 88 15.17 16.06 1.17
N LYS A 89 15.57 16.60 2.33
CA LYS A 89 15.78 15.83 3.56
C LYS A 89 14.52 15.77 4.39
N VAL A 90 14.26 14.60 4.99
CA VAL A 90 13.11 14.44 5.90
C VAL A 90 13.27 15.39 7.09
N ILE A 91 12.30 16.28 7.28
CA ILE A 91 12.24 17.21 8.41
C ILE A 91 11.06 16.89 9.33
N GLU A 92 11.18 17.26 10.60
CA GLU A 92 10.02 17.30 11.48
C GLU A 92 9.05 18.39 11.03
N MET A 93 7.76 18.09 11.22
CA MET A 93 6.68 18.94 10.76
C MET A 93 6.60 20.22 11.61
N THR A 94 7.20 21.31 11.14
CA THR A 94 7.08 22.63 11.76
C THR A 94 5.94 23.42 11.13
N GLY A 95 4.72 23.30 11.66
CA GLY A 95 3.56 24.09 11.20
C GLY A 95 2.20 23.40 11.35
N VAL A 96 1.12 24.14 11.07
CA VAL A 96 -0.24 23.60 11.09
C VAL A 96 -0.51 22.89 9.76
N GLN A 97 -0.75 21.58 9.82
CA GLN A 97 -1.21 20.79 8.67
C GLN A 97 -2.54 21.33 8.13
N LYS A 98 -2.69 21.32 6.80
CA LYS A 98 -3.99 21.62 6.20
C LYS A 98 -5.03 20.54 6.55
N PHE A 99 -4.59 19.29 6.64
CA PHE A 99 -5.42 18.14 6.99
C PHE A 99 -4.63 17.16 7.85
N THR A 100 -5.27 16.58 8.86
CA THR A 100 -4.69 15.50 9.67
C THR A 100 -4.73 14.19 8.89
N HIS A 101 -3.60 13.48 8.76
CA HIS A 101 -3.53 12.21 8.05
C HIS A 101 -2.44 11.27 8.59
N PRO A 102 -2.60 9.94 8.47
CA PRO A 102 -1.61 8.97 8.92
C PRO A 102 -0.33 9.01 8.09
N LEU A 103 0.82 8.67 8.70
CA LEU A 103 2.11 8.51 8.02
C LEU A 103 2.00 7.59 6.81
N TYR A 104 1.47 6.37 7.00
CA TYR A 104 1.14 5.46 5.91
C TYR A 104 -0.36 5.32 5.77
N HIS A 105 -0.88 5.57 4.58
CA HIS A 105 -2.32 5.54 4.36
C HIS A 105 -2.70 5.16 2.92
N PHE A 106 -3.82 4.45 2.79
CA PHE A 106 -4.48 4.29 1.51
C PHE A 106 -5.27 5.55 1.16
N GLN A 107 -5.12 5.97 -0.10
CA GLN A 107 -5.95 7.00 -0.71
C GLN A 107 -6.59 6.45 -1.99
N PHE A 108 -7.91 6.51 -2.05
CA PHE A 108 -8.65 6.32 -3.29
C PHE A 108 -8.56 7.61 -4.11
N GLY A 109 -8.07 7.53 -5.34
CA GLY A 109 -7.64 8.75 -6.03
C GLY A 109 -6.59 8.46 -7.09
N GLY A 110 -6.10 9.52 -7.75
CA GLY A 110 -4.87 9.48 -8.52
C GLY A 110 -4.93 10.08 -9.92
N ASP A 111 -3.83 10.66 -10.35
CA ASP A 111 -3.63 11.21 -11.71
C ASP A 111 -3.87 10.15 -12.80
N LYS A 112 -3.67 8.87 -12.46
CA LYS A 112 -3.88 7.72 -13.35
C LYS A 112 -5.35 7.40 -13.64
N MET A 113 -6.33 8.03 -12.96
CA MET A 113 -7.75 7.73 -13.22
C MET A 113 -8.25 8.22 -14.59
N GLY A 114 -7.66 9.27 -15.20
CA GLY A 114 -7.85 9.61 -16.61
C GLY A 114 -9.31 9.69 -17.11
N ILE A 115 -10.27 10.09 -16.27
CA ILE A 115 -11.72 9.96 -16.58
C ILE A 115 -12.18 11.12 -17.48
N GLN A 116 -12.71 10.80 -18.67
CA GLN A 116 -13.27 11.79 -19.60
C GLN A 116 -14.81 11.86 -19.58
N ASN A 117 -15.52 10.85 -19.04
CA ASN A 117 -16.98 10.92 -18.85
C ASN A 117 -17.44 10.05 -17.66
N SER A 118 -17.90 10.69 -16.60
CA SER A 118 -18.14 10.13 -15.25
C SER A 118 -19.61 9.92 -14.89
N GLY A 119 -20.55 10.29 -15.77
CA GLY A 119 -22.00 10.15 -15.63
C GLY A 119 -22.61 10.81 -14.40
N GLU A 120 -22.36 10.26 -13.22
CA GLU A 120 -22.88 10.71 -11.93
C GLU A 120 -21.92 10.46 -10.75
N ILE A 121 -20.63 10.18 -11.01
CA ILE A 121 -19.67 9.92 -9.92
C ILE A 121 -19.18 11.26 -9.33
N LEU A 122 -19.67 11.58 -8.12
CA LEU A 122 -19.05 12.57 -7.24
C LEU A 122 -17.83 11.93 -6.56
N LEU A 123 -16.65 12.15 -7.15
CA LEU A 123 -15.38 11.75 -6.55
C LEU A 123 -14.96 12.82 -5.53
N LEU A 124 -15.17 12.53 -4.24
CA LEU A 124 -14.51 13.26 -3.17
C LEU A 124 -13.14 12.61 -2.92
N ALA A 125 -12.16 13.38 -2.46
CA ALA A 125 -10.96 12.79 -1.88
C ALA A 125 -11.42 11.88 -0.74
N ALA A 126 -11.28 10.56 -0.91
CA ALA A 126 -11.71 9.60 0.09
C ALA A 126 -10.91 9.85 1.38
N PRO A 127 -11.50 9.58 2.56
CA PRO A 127 -10.74 9.64 3.79
C PRO A 127 -9.50 8.75 3.67
N ARG A 128 -8.35 9.28 4.09
CA ARG A 128 -7.09 8.54 4.12
C ARG A 128 -7.18 7.48 5.21
N ILE A 129 -7.08 6.22 4.83
CA ILE A 129 -7.24 5.09 5.75
C ILE A 129 -5.85 4.64 6.17
N PRO A 130 -5.51 4.65 7.48
CA PRO A 130 -4.23 4.13 7.94
C PRO A 130 -4.03 2.69 7.49
N HIS A 131 -2.85 2.39 6.96
CA HIS A 131 -2.50 1.04 6.57
C HIS A 131 -0.99 0.83 6.74
N PRO A 132 -0.54 -0.35 7.19
CA PRO A 132 0.89 -0.62 7.27
C PRO A 132 1.56 -0.57 5.90
N PRO A 133 2.85 -0.21 5.80
CA PRO A 133 3.56 -0.20 4.54
C PRO A 133 3.68 -1.60 3.94
N MET A 134 3.82 -1.70 2.62
CA MET A 134 3.97 -2.98 1.92
C MET A 134 5.15 -2.91 0.96
N ASP A 135 6.08 -3.85 1.06
CA ASP A 135 7.05 -4.08 0.00
C ASP A 135 6.40 -4.82 -1.19
N ILE A 136 7.18 -5.13 -2.23
CA ILE A 136 6.65 -5.81 -3.41
C ILE A 136 6.00 -7.17 -3.09
N PHE A 137 6.53 -7.92 -2.12
CA PHE A 137 6.00 -9.24 -1.77
C PHE A 137 4.65 -9.13 -1.05
N LEU A 138 4.54 -8.21 -0.08
CA LEU A 138 3.27 -7.92 0.58
C LEU A 138 2.24 -7.30 -0.37
N SER A 139 2.70 -6.49 -1.33
CA SER A 139 1.85 -5.89 -2.36
C SER A 139 1.23 -6.96 -3.27
N ILE A 140 2.04 -7.91 -3.75
CA ILE A 140 1.56 -9.07 -4.51
C ILE A 140 0.61 -9.90 -3.64
N HIS A 141 0.99 -10.20 -2.40
CA HIS A 141 0.16 -10.98 -1.48
C HIS A 141 -1.20 -10.33 -1.22
N PHE A 142 -1.23 -9.00 -1.05
CA PHE A 142 -2.44 -8.21 -0.91
C PHE A 142 -3.36 -8.37 -2.12
N ILE A 143 -2.83 -8.24 -3.34
CA ILE A 143 -3.63 -8.41 -4.56
C ILE A 143 -4.19 -9.82 -4.65
N LEU A 144 -3.35 -10.84 -4.42
CA LEU A 144 -3.79 -12.24 -4.49
C LEU A 144 -4.91 -12.52 -3.46
N LYS A 145 -4.75 -12.08 -2.20
CA LYS A 145 -5.74 -12.32 -1.15
C LYS A 145 -7.05 -11.57 -1.33
N ASN A 146 -7.03 -10.39 -1.96
CA ASN A 146 -8.22 -9.54 -2.08
C ASN A 146 -8.98 -9.73 -3.39
N PHE A 147 -8.29 -10.06 -4.49
CA PHE A 147 -8.90 -10.09 -5.82
C PHE A 147 -9.09 -11.51 -6.36
N TYR A 148 -8.28 -12.48 -5.90
CA TYR A 148 -8.41 -13.87 -6.34
C TYR A 148 -9.18 -14.70 -5.32
N SER A 149 -10.41 -15.09 -5.68
CA SER A 149 -11.26 -15.92 -4.82
C SER A 149 -10.66 -17.32 -4.62
N ALA A 150 -10.43 -17.70 -3.36
CA ALA A 150 -9.98 -19.04 -2.99
C ALA A 150 -11.00 -20.14 -3.34
N LYS A 151 -12.26 -19.79 -3.62
CA LYS A 151 -13.33 -20.73 -4.01
C LYS A 151 -13.35 -21.02 -5.51
N GLU A 152 -12.63 -20.24 -6.32
CA GLU A 152 -12.61 -20.39 -7.78
C GLU A 152 -11.57 -21.43 -8.21
N THR A 153 -12.04 -22.50 -8.85
CA THR A 153 -11.17 -23.59 -9.33
C THR A 153 -10.16 -23.14 -10.39
N ALA A 154 -10.51 -22.12 -11.18
CA ALA A 154 -9.62 -21.51 -12.17
C ALA A 154 -8.36 -20.88 -11.56
N TYR A 155 -8.38 -20.60 -10.26
CA TYR A 155 -7.26 -20.01 -9.51
C TYR A 155 -6.73 -20.96 -8.42
N SER A 156 -6.93 -22.27 -8.60
CA SER A 156 -6.46 -23.31 -7.66
C SER A 156 -4.94 -23.27 -7.43
N PHE A 157 -4.15 -22.88 -8.43
CA PHE A 157 -2.69 -22.71 -8.31
C PHE A 157 -2.27 -21.72 -7.19
N ILE A 158 -3.16 -20.79 -6.81
CA ILE A 158 -2.91 -19.86 -5.70
C ILE A 158 -2.94 -20.60 -4.36
N GLN A 159 -3.75 -21.65 -4.23
CA GLN A 159 -3.75 -22.48 -3.02
C GLN A 159 -2.44 -23.28 -2.91
N ASP A 160 -1.89 -23.73 -4.04
CA ASP A 160 -0.57 -24.37 -4.08
C ASP A 160 0.50 -23.37 -3.64
N LEU A 161 0.47 -22.14 -4.17
CA LEU A 161 1.37 -21.06 -3.76
C LEU A 161 1.25 -20.74 -2.25
N TYR A 162 0.03 -20.73 -1.70
CA TYR A 162 -0.16 -20.50 -0.26
C TYR A 162 0.28 -21.68 0.61
N SER A 163 0.39 -22.87 0.02
CA SER A 163 0.85 -24.07 0.69
C SER A 163 2.37 -24.25 0.59
N ASP A 164 3.01 -23.54 -0.34
CA ASP A 164 4.46 -23.51 -0.53
C ASP A 164 5.19 -22.87 0.67
N ASP A 165 6.21 -23.56 1.19
CA ASP A 165 6.92 -23.14 2.40
C ASP A 165 7.89 -21.97 2.13
N ASP A 166 8.46 -21.88 0.93
CA ASP A 166 9.32 -20.76 0.56
C ASP A 166 8.48 -19.48 0.42
N TYR A 167 7.29 -19.57 -0.18
CA TYR A 167 6.35 -18.46 -0.24
C TYR A 167 5.95 -17.96 1.15
N LYS A 168 5.58 -18.87 2.07
CA LYS A 168 5.24 -18.49 3.45
C LYS A 168 6.43 -17.79 4.12
N LEU A 169 7.63 -18.32 3.98
CA LEU A 169 8.84 -17.74 4.55
C LEU A 169 9.11 -16.32 3.99
N ILE A 170 8.95 -16.12 2.68
CA ILE A 170 9.08 -14.80 2.05
C ILE A 170 8.08 -13.80 2.66
N ILE A 171 6.80 -14.20 2.75
CA ILE A 171 5.75 -13.35 3.29
C ILE A 171 5.98 -13.04 4.78
N ASP A 172 6.41 -14.02 5.57
CA ASP A 172 6.65 -13.81 7.00
C ASP A 172 7.85 -12.88 7.24
N ARG A 173 8.93 -13.02 6.46
CA ARG A 173 10.05 -12.07 6.50
C ARG A 173 9.61 -10.65 6.12
N ALA A 174 8.78 -10.52 5.09
CA ALA A 174 8.25 -9.23 4.67
C ALA A 174 7.36 -8.59 5.76
N LYS A 175 6.49 -9.37 6.43
CA LYS A 175 5.69 -8.90 7.57
C LYS A 175 6.57 -8.46 8.74
N GLN A 176 7.61 -9.22 9.06
CA GLN A 176 8.53 -8.84 10.15
C GLN A 176 9.25 -7.53 9.84
N ARG A 177 9.68 -7.33 8.59
CA ARG A 177 10.35 -6.10 8.17
C ARG A 177 9.42 -4.89 8.13
N MET A 178 8.21 -5.05 7.59
CA MET A 178 7.32 -3.92 7.27
C MET A 178 6.24 -3.68 8.32
N TRP A 179 5.60 -4.75 8.81
CA TRP A 179 4.39 -4.65 9.65
C TRP A 179 4.69 -4.71 11.14
N ALA A 180 5.67 -5.51 11.57
CA ALA A 180 6.03 -5.60 12.98
C ALA A 180 6.38 -4.23 13.60
N PRO A 181 7.25 -3.38 12.99
CA PRO A 181 7.56 -2.08 13.58
C PRO A 181 6.34 -1.13 13.55
N TYR A 182 5.54 -1.17 12.49
CA TYR A 182 4.28 -0.42 12.39
C TYR A 182 3.30 -0.77 13.51
N PHE A 183 2.97 -2.06 13.68
CA PHE A 183 2.01 -2.50 14.70
C PHE A 183 2.54 -2.32 16.12
N LYS A 184 3.87 -2.45 16.33
CA LYS A 184 4.50 -2.11 17.59
C LYS A 184 4.21 -0.65 17.96
N GLY A 185 4.27 0.27 16.99
CA GLY A 185 3.95 1.68 17.18
C GLY A 185 2.50 2.00 17.54
N LEU A 186 1.56 1.12 17.18
CA LEU A 186 0.16 1.24 17.58
C LEU A 186 -0.14 0.60 18.94
N SER A 187 0.74 -0.27 19.45
CA SER A 187 0.47 -1.12 20.62
C SER A 187 0.91 -0.51 21.96
N SER A 188 1.72 0.54 21.95
CA SER A 188 2.35 1.07 23.16
C SER A 188 2.50 2.58 23.10
N ASP A 189 1.92 3.26 24.09
CA ASP A 189 2.07 4.72 24.28
C ASP A 189 3.51 5.10 24.66
N ASP A 190 4.28 4.16 25.22
CA ASP A 190 5.71 4.33 25.56
C ASP A 190 6.65 4.09 24.37
N ASN A 191 6.13 3.86 23.16
CA ASN A 191 7.00 3.63 22.01
C ASN A 191 7.80 4.89 21.65
N LYS A 192 9.13 4.78 21.74
CA LYS A 192 10.06 5.88 21.46
C LYS A 192 10.49 5.99 19.99
N HIS A 193 9.90 5.17 19.12
CA HIS A 193 10.17 5.23 17.69
C HIS A 193 9.70 6.58 17.13
N GLN A 194 10.58 7.26 16.39
CA GLN A 194 10.35 8.63 15.92
C GLN A 194 9.20 8.71 14.92
N ASP A 195 9.06 7.72 14.04
CA ASP A 195 8.00 7.68 13.02
C ASP A 195 6.81 6.78 13.38
N PHE A 196 7.06 5.57 13.86
CA PHE A 196 6.03 4.62 14.26
C PHE A 196 5.55 4.85 15.70
N ASN A 197 4.79 5.91 15.92
CA ASN A 197 4.08 6.16 17.18
C ASN A 197 2.61 6.49 16.91
N MET A 198 1.77 6.47 17.94
CA MET A 198 0.33 6.62 17.78
C MET A 198 -0.07 7.94 17.08
N SER A 199 0.59 9.05 17.40
CA SER A 199 0.26 10.35 16.80
C SER A 199 0.60 10.44 15.31
N LYS A 200 1.62 9.72 14.84
CA LYS A 200 1.93 9.64 13.40
C LYS A 200 1.16 8.54 12.68
N LEU A 201 0.99 7.37 13.31
CA LEU A 201 0.35 6.21 12.67
C LEU A 201 -1.17 6.29 12.66
N PHE A 202 -1.76 6.92 13.68
CA PHE A 202 -3.20 7.12 13.75
C PHE A 202 -3.54 8.44 14.45
N PRO A 203 -3.24 9.58 13.82
CA PRO A 203 -3.36 10.91 14.45
C PRO A 203 -4.77 11.24 14.95
N LEU A 204 -5.81 10.68 14.32
CA LEU A 204 -7.20 10.89 14.76
C LEU A 204 -7.53 10.25 16.12
N ALA A 205 -6.69 9.34 16.62
CA ALA A 205 -6.87 8.68 17.91
C ALA A 205 -6.21 9.43 19.08
N VAL A 206 -5.42 10.47 18.80
CA VAL A 206 -4.74 11.28 19.80
C VAL A 206 -5.48 12.61 19.93
N HIS A 207 -5.76 13.02 21.16
CA HIS A 207 -6.30 14.35 21.45
C HIS A 207 -5.12 15.31 21.73
N ASP A 208 -5.14 16.48 21.10
CA ASP A 208 -4.27 17.62 21.44
C ASP A 208 -4.54 18.12 22.88
#